data_AF-A0A533XPK7-F1
#
_entry.id   AF-A0A533XPK7-F1
#
_cell.length_a   1.000
_cell.length_b   1.000
_cell.length_c   1.000
_cell.angle_alpha   90.00
_cell.angle_beta   90.00
_cell.angle_gamma   90.00
#
_symmetry.space_group_name_H-M   'P 1'
#
loop_
_entity.id
_entity.type
_entity.pdbx_description
1 polymer ?
#
loop_
_entity_poly.entity_id
_entity_poly.type
_entity_poly.pdbx_seq_one_letter_code
_entity_poly.pdbx_strand_id
1 'polypeptide(L)'
;MDSVWQARLLIPVPRPRNWLASSHLRIRAEAIVILSRILEHKKAELRHKQSRGYLSELKAMIQDAPGPLGFAVTLEATRTGSSPSLIAEVKKASPSLGLLRPEFSDRFDYLEIAKAYHTHGVSALSVLTDKDFFQGSLDYLREIKQLVPMPALNK
;
A
#
# COMPACT_ATOMS: atom_id res chain seq x y z
N MET A 1 -3.05 -26.49 -58.68
CA MET A 1 -2.77 -26.78 -57.27
C MET A 1 -1.81 -25.72 -56.76
N ASP A 2 -2.17 -24.68 -56.03
CA ASP A 2 -3.45 -24.12 -55.62
C ASP A 2 -3.25 -22.62 -55.39
N SER A 3 -4.06 -21.84 -56.08
CA SER A 3 -4.18 -20.40 -55.96
C SER A 3 -5.42 -20.09 -55.13
N VAL A 4 -5.32 -20.10 -53.79
CA VAL A 4 -6.44 -19.66 -52.93
C VAL A 4 -5.93 -19.13 -51.58
N TRP A 5 -5.47 -17.88 -51.54
CA TRP A 5 -5.43 -17.10 -50.28
C TRP A 5 -5.73 -15.62 -50.57
N GLN A 6 -6.94 -15.35 -51.04
CA GLN A 6 -7.60 -14.05 -50.92
C GLN A 6 -9.00 -14.27 -50.34
N ALA A 7 -9.15 -14.04 -49.04
CA ALA A 7 -10.46 -13.85 -48.41
C ALA A 7 -10.32 -12.85 -47.25
N ARG A 8 -10.58 -11.59 -47.57
CA ARG A 8 -10.61 -10.46 -46.64
C ARG A 8 -11.98 -10.46 -45.95
N LEU A 9 -12.08 -11.10 -44.77
CA LEU A 9 -13.26 -11.01 -43.91
C LEU A 9 -13.27 -9.66 -43.19
N LEU A 10 -14.14 -8.76 -43.66
CA LEU A 10 -14.55 -7.55 -42.93
C LEU A 10 -15.42 -7.96 -41.74
N ILE A 11 -14.79 -8.21 -40.59
CA ILE A 11 -15.49 -8.29 -39.30
C ILE A 11 -15.75 -6.85 -38.85
N PRO A 12 -17.01 -6.44 -38.62
CA PRO A 12 -17.28 -5.11 -38.08
C PRO A 12 -16.72 -5.01 -36.66
N VAL A 13 -15.73 -4.13 -36.45
CA VAL A 13 -15.27 -3.74 -35.11
C VAL A 13 -16.39 -2.92 -34.46
N PRO A 14 -16.99 -3.36 -33.35
CA PRO A 14 -18.00 -2.56 -32.67
C PRO A 14 -17.36 -1.27 -32.16
N ARG A 15 -17.99 -0.12 -32.46
CA ARG A 15 -17.58 1.18 -31.90
C ARG A 15 -17.62 1.10 -30.36
N PRO A 16 -16.65 1.69 -29.64
CA PRO A 16 -16.66 1.68 -28.19
C PRO A 16 -17.90 2.43 -27.71
N ARG A 17 -18.83 1.66 -27.13
CA ARG A 17 -19.97 2.20 -26.40
C ARG A 17 -19.39 2.94 -25.19
N ASN A 18 -19.82 4.16 -24.95
CA ASN A 18 -19.21 5.10 -24.00
C ASN A 18 -19.48 4.68 -22.54
N TRP A 19 -18.83 3.59 -22.07
CA TRP A 19 -18.98 3.03 -20.72
C TRP A 19 -18.05 3.68 -19.68
N LEU A 20 -17.13 4.55 -20.10
CA LEU A 20 -16.04 5.04 -19.26
C LEU A 20 -16.42 6.29 -18.45
N ALA A 21 -17.21 7.21 -19.00
CA ALA A 21 -17.44 8.51 -18.35
C ALA A 21 -18.20 8.39 -17.01
N SER A 22 -19.36 7.73 -17.00
CA SER A 22 -20.23 7.64 -15.81
C SER A 22 -19.61 6.79 -14.69
N SER A 23 -18.86 5.75 -15.04
CA SER A 23 -18.19 4.84 -14.11
C SER A 23 -17.05 5.54 -13.38
N HIS A 24 -16.23 6.33 -14.09
CA HIS A 24 -15.12 7.08 -13.51
C HIS A 24 -15.59 8.19 -12.58
N LEU A 25 -16.70 8.88 -12.90
CA LEU A 25 -17.25 9.90 -12.00
C LEU A 25 -17.74 9.30 -10.68
N ARG A 26 -18.40 8.13 -10.70
CA ARG A 26 -18.82 7.44 -9.48
C ARG A 26 -17.63 7.02 -8.61
N ILE A 27 -16.60 6.40 -9.20
CA ILE A 27 -15.39 6.01 -8.48
C ILE A 27 -14.71 7.22 -7.83
N ARG A 28 -14.64 8.36 -8.53
CA ARG A 28 -14.06 9.60 -7.97
C ARG A 28 -14.90 10.16 -6.83
N ALA A 29 -16.23 10.19 -6.96
CA ALA A 29 -17.11 10.66 -5.91
C ALA A 29 -17.02 9.78 -4.65
N GLU A 30 -17.02 8.46 -4.81
CA GLU A 30 -16.86 7.51 -3.69
C GLU A 30 -15.50 7.66 -3.00
N ALA A 31 -14.42 7.80 -3.77
CA ALA A 31 -13.08 8.02 -3.21
C ALA A 31 -12.99 9.33 -2.41
N ILE A 32 -13.63 10.41 -2.88
CA ILE A 32 -13.68 11.70 -2.16
C ILE A 32 -14.40 11.51 -0.81
N VAL A 33 -15.53 10.79 -0.78
CA VAL A 33 -16.28 10.53 0.45
C VAL A 33 -15.46 9.69 1.43
N ILE A 34 -14.80 8.63 0.96
CA ILE A 34 -13.95 7.77 1.82
C ILE A 34 -12.77 8.56 2.39
N LEU A 35 -12.05 9.32 1.56
CA LEU A 35 -10.92 10.12 2.03
C LEU A 35 -11.35 11.14 3.09
N SER A 36 -12.52 11.77 2.91
CA SER A 36 -13.07 12.72 3.88
C SER A 36 -13.31 12.06 5.24
N ARG A 37 -13.89 10.86 5.24
CA ARG A 37 -14.10 10.05 6.46
C ARG A 37 -12.77 9.67 7.14
N ILE A 38 -11.76 9.28 6.36
CA ILE A 38 -10.42 8.96 6.87
C ILE A 38 -9.81 10.20 7.56
N LEU A 39 -9.89 11.36 6.91
CA LEU A 39 -9.35 12.61 7.45
C LEU A 39 -10.05 13.05 8.73
N GLU A 40 -11.38 12.94 8.80
CA GLU A 40 -12.15 13.27 10.00
C GLU A 40 -11.77 12.37 11.18
N HIS A 41 -11.66 11.06 10.93
CA HIS A 41 -11.22 10.10 11.94
C HIS A 41 -9.80 10.41 12.43
N LYS A 42 -8.86 10.66 11.52
CA LYS A 42 -7.46 10.97 11.88
C LYS A 42 -7.35 12.25 12.69
N LYS A 43 -8.15 13.28 12.40
CA LYS A 43 -8.22 14.51 13.21
C LYS A 43 -8.70 14.22 14.63
N ALA A 44 -9.68 13.35 14.80
CA ALA A 44 -10.14 12.94 16.14
C ALA A 44 -9.04 12.20 16.91
N GLU A 45 -8.36 11.25 16.26
CA GLU A 45 -7.22 10.53 16.83
C GLU A 45 -6.10 11.47 17.29
N LEU A 46 -5.76 12.47 16.47
CA LEU A 46 -4.72 13.45 16.78
C LEU A 46 -5.07 14.32 17.99
N ARG A 47 -6.33 14.71 18.18
CA ARG A 47 -6.74 15.50 19.35
C ARG A 47 -6.42 14.77 20.67
N HIS A 48 -6.57 13.45 20.71
CA HIS A 48 -6.19 12.65 21.88
C HIS A 48 -4.68 12.52 22.04
N LYS A 49 -3.93 12.42 20.93
CA LYS A 49 -2.47 12.28 20.91
C LYS A 49 -1.70 13.59 21.07
N GLN A 50 -2.35 14.76 21.05
CA GLN A 50 -1.69 16.06 21.21
C GLN A 50 -1.57 16.53 22.67
N SER A 51 -1.89 15.68 23.65
CA SER A 51 -1.65 16.02 25.06
C SER A 51 -0.14 16.24 25.30
N ARG A 52 0.19 17.21 26.17
CA ARG A 52 1.59 17.52 26.49
C ARG A 52 2.37 16.31 27.01
N GLY A 53 1.70 15.42 27.75
CA GLY A 53 2.29 14.16 28.24
C GLY A 53 2.71 13.23 27.11
N TYR A 54 1.79 12.95 26.17
CA TYR A 54 2.06 12.05 25.04
C TYR A 54 3.25 12.50 24.19
N LEU A 55 3.33 13.80 23.87
CA LEU A 55 4.45 14.32 23.05
C LEU A 55 5.78 14.26 23.79
N SER A 56 5.79 14.46 25.11
CA SER A 56 7.00 14.35 25.93
C SER A 56 7.51 12.91 25.95
N GLU A 57 6.61 11.95 26.20
CA GLU A 57 6.92 10.51 26.20
C GLU A 57 7.43 10.07 24.82
N LEU A 58 6.76 10.49 23.74
CA LEU A 58 7.18 10.14 22.38
C LEU A 58 8.56 10.69 22.04
N LYS A 59 8.89 11.91 22.47
CA LYS A 59 10.24 12.49 22.27
C LYS A 59 11.31 11.69 23.01
N ALA A 60 11.05 11.29 24.26
CA ALA A 60 11.96 10.45 25.04
C ALA A 60 12.19 9.10 24.33
N MET A 61 11.12 8.44 23.87
CA MET A 61 11.23 7.17 23.12
C MET A 61 12.04 7.30 21.83
N ILE A 62 11.98 8.45 21.14
CA ILE A 62 12.75 8.68 19.90
C ILE A 62 14.23 8.89 20.19
N GLN A 63 14.59 9.50 21.34
CA GLN A 63 15.99 9.74 21.71
C GLN A 63 16.79 8.44 21.83
N ASP A 64 16.16 7.39 22.36
CA ASP A 64 16.78 6.07 22.54
C ASP A 64 16.61 5.15 21.30
N ALA A 65 15.89 5.60 20.28
CA ALA A 65 15.62 4.79 19.10
C ALA A 65 16.84 4.74 18.15
N PRO A 66 17.10 3.59 17.49
CA PRO A 66 18.14 3.51 16.48
C PRO A 66 17.84 4.45 15.30
N GLY A 67 18.92 4.93 14.67
CA GLY A 67 18.82 5.81 13.52
C GLY A 67 18.02 5.18 12.36
N PRO A 68 17.35 6.00 11.53
CA PRO A 68 16.60 5.49 10.38
C PRO A 68 17.54 4.89 9.32
N LEU A 69 17.09 3.82 8.66
CA LEU A 69 17.88 3.05 7.67
C LEU A 69 18.04 3.73 6.28
N GLY A 70 17.61 4.99 6.12
CA GLY A 70 17.83 5.74 4.87
C GLY A 70 16.92 5.35 3.70
N PHE A 71 15.60 5.43 3.87
CA PHE A 71 14.59 5.03 2.87
C PHE A 71 14.84 5.57 1.45
N ALA A 72 15.02 6.89 1.29
CA ALA A 72 15.24 7.50 -0.03
C ALA A 72 16.57 7.06 -0.66
N VAL A 73 17.64 7.00 0.14
CA VAL A 73 18.98 6.57 -0.30
C VAL A 73 18.94 5.12 -0.80
N THR A 74 18.24 4.23 -0.10
CA THR A 74 18.06 2.84 -0.54
C THR A 74 17.33 2.78 -1.88
N LEU A 75 16.24 3.53 -2.05
CA LEU A 75 15.51 3.54 -3.33
C LEU A 75 16.34 4.07 -4.49
N GLU A 76 17.20 5.06 -4.25
CA GLU A 76 18.12 5.56 -5.29
C GLU A 76 19.19 4.51 -5.61
N ALA A 77 19.78 3.89 -4.60
CA ALA A 77 20.84 2.90 -4.75
C ALA A 77 20.40 1.60 -5.44
N THR A 78 19.16 1.16 -5.20
CA THR A 78 18.62 -0.08 -5.81
C THR A 78 18.06 0.14 -7.21
N ARG A 79 17.95 1.39 -7.68
CA ARG A 79 17.40 1.69 -9.00
C ARG A 79 18.46 1.46 -10.05
N THR A 80 18.18 0.62 -11.03
CA THR A 80 19.09 0.39 -12.16
C THR A 80 18.45 0.85 -13.46
N GLY A 81 19.24 0.93 -14.54
CA GLY A 81 18.70 1.24 -15.87
C GLY A 81 17.72 0.18 -16.40
N SER A 82 17.81 -1.05 -15.89
CA SER A 82 16.99 -2.20 -16.32
C SER A 82 15.90 -2.60 -15.32
N SER A 83 15.89 -2.06 -14.10
CA SER A 83 14.93 -2.46 -13.06
C SER A 83 14.57 -1.31 -12.12
N PRO A 84 13.28 -1.12 -11.82
CA PRO A 84 12.84 -0.11 -10.86
C PRO A 84 13.13 -0.55 -9.43
N SER A 85 13.28 0.43 -8.54
CA SER A 85 13.22 0.18 -7.09
C SER A 85 11.78 -0.10 -6.66
N LEU A 86 11.58 -1.18 -5.91
CA LEU A 86 10.26 -1.65 -5.52
C LEU A 86 10.00 -1.40 -4.04
N ILE A 87 8.92 -0.69 -3.74
CA ILE A 87 8.36 -0.61 -2.38
C ILE A 87 7.20 -1.61 -2.32
N ALA A 88 7.34 -2.67 -1.54
CA ALA A 88 6.29 -3.67 -1.37
C ALA A 88 5.39 -3.32 -0.18
N GLU A 89 4.07 -3.35 -0.40
CA GLU A 89 3.09 -2.94 0.62
C GLU A 89 2.52 -4.15 1.37
N VAL A 90 2.66 -4.16 2.69
CA VAL A 90 2.04 -5.11 3.60
C VAL A 90 0.68 -4.55 4.02
N LYS A 91 -0.40 -5.13 3.49
CA LYS A 91 -1.77 -4.62 3.63
C LYS A 91 -2.78 -5.73 3.83
N LYS A 92 -3.61 -5.60 4.87
CA LYS A 92 -4.67 -6.56 5.21
C LYS A 92 -5.96 -6.30 4.45
N ALA A 93 -6.45 -5.07 4.52
CA ALA A 93 -7.72 -4.66 3.92
C ALA A 93 -7.61 -3.31 3.21
N SER A 94 -8.64 -2.93 2.45
CA SER A 94 -8.87 -1.56 2.02
C SER A 94 -10.35 -1.17 2.17
N PRO A 95 -10.66 0.13 2.26
CA PRO A 95 -12.06 0.59 2.28
C PRO A 95 -12.86 0.18 1.04
N SER A 96 -12.19 0.06 -0.12
CA SER A 96 -12.83 -0.24 -1.39
C SER A 96 -13.03 -1.73 -1.66
N LEU A 97 -12.15 -2.60 -1.14
CA LEU A 97 -12.15 -4.03 -1.43
C LEU A 97 -12.45 -4.89 -0.20
N GLY A 98 -12.53 -4.31 0.99
CA GLY A 98 -12.57 -5.07 2.24
C GLY A 98 -11.27 -5.83 2.45
N LEU A 99 -11.34 -7.08 2.94
CA LEU A 99 -10.18 -7.96 3.06
C LEU A 99 -9.60 -8.24 1.68
N LEU A 100 -8.28 -8.07 1.52
CA LEU A 100 -7.62 -8.34 0.23
C LEU A 100 -7.55 -9.83 -0.10
N ARG A 101 -7.60 -10.67 0.93
CA ARG A 101 -7.65 -12.13 0.80
C ARG A 101 -8.60 -12.69 1.86
N PRO A 102 -9.50 -13.63 1.54
CA PRO A 102 -10.44 -14.19 2.50
C PRO A 102 -9.75 -14.74 3.75
N GLU A 103 -8.63 -15.45 3.59
CA GLU A 103 -7.86 -16.06 4.70
C GLU A 103 -7.33 -15.06 5.73
N PHE A 104 -7.27 -13.76 5.39
CA PHE A 104 -6.88 -12.71 6.33
C PHE A 104 -7.93 -12.43 7.40
N SER A 105 -9.17 -12.93 7.26
CA SER A 105 -10.15 -12.92 8.35
C SER A 105 -9.66 -13.71 9.56
N ASP A 106 -9.01 -14.84 9.29
CA ASP A 106 -8.59 -15.80 10.30
C ASP A 106 -7.17 -15.49 10.76
N ARG A 107 -6.27 -15.24 9.80
CA ARG A 107 -4.87 -14.93 10.10
C ARG A 107 -4.26 -14.02 9.04
N PHE A 108 -3.73 -12.89 9.48
CA PHE A 108 -2.94 -12.00 8.61
C PHE A 108 -1.45 -12.22 8.89
N ASP A 109 -0.77 -12.98 8.03
CA ASP A 109 0.63 -13.36 8.16
C ASP A 109 1.61 -12.26 7.73
N TYR A 110 1.50 -11.08 8.32
CA TYR A 110 2.30 -9.92 7.93
C TYR A 110 3.81 -10.13 8.03
N LEU A 111 4.28 -10.95 8.98
CA LEU A 111 5.71 -11.29 9.11
C LEU A 111 6.20 -12.17 7.96
N GLU A 112 5.44 -13.18 7.56
CA GLU A 112 5.81 -14.04 6.43
C GLU A 112 5.74 -13.28 5.11
N ILE A 113 4.74 -12.41 4.94
CA ILE A 113 4.65 -11.52 3.78
C ILE A 113 5.89 -10.61 3.72
N ALA A 114 6.28 -9.99 4.84
CA ALA A 114 7.46 -9.12 4.89
C ALA A 114 8.77 -9.87 4.61
N LYS A 115 8.95 -11.08 5.17
CA LYS A 115 10.08 -11.95 4.86
C LYS A 115 10.13 -12.27 3.37
N ALA A 116 9.01 -12.71 2.79
CA ALA A 116 8.94 -13.06 1.38
C ALA A 116 9.34 -11.88 0.49
N TYR A 117 8.80 -10.68 0.77
CA TYR A 117 9.21 -9.47 0.05
C TYR A 117 10.70 -9.18 0.18
N HIS A 118 11.25 -9.27 1.38
CA HIS A 118 12.67 -9.07 1.59
C HIS A 118 13.52 -10.08 0.80
N THR A 119 13.17 -11.37 0.81
CA THR A 119 13.89 -12.42 0.07
C THR A 119 13.80 -12.25 -1.45
N HIS A 120 12.77 -11.58 -1.95
CA HIS A 120 12.60 -11.28 -3.38
C HIS A 120 13.26 -9.95 -3.81
N GLY A 121 14.06 -9.33 -2.95
CA GLY A 121 14.90 -8.19 -3.33
C GLY A 121 14.14 -6.87 -3.51
N VAL A 122 13.02 -6.68 -2.80
CA VAL A 122 12.37 -5.37 -2.75
C VAL A 122 13.31 -4.35 -2.10
N SER A 123 13.19 -3.08 -2.48
CA SER A 123 14.05 -2.01 -1.97
C SER A 123 13.62 -1.51 -0.60
N ALA A 124 12.31 -1.53 -0.34
CA ALA A 124 11.73 -1.09 0.92
C ALA A 124 10.34 -1.70 1.14
N LEU A 125 9.85 -1.61 2.39
CA LEU A 125 8.47 -1.96 2.73
C LEU A 125 7.61 -0.71 2.95
N SER A 126 6.31 -0.85 2.71
CA SER A 126 5.25 0.04 3.16
C SER A 126 4.29 -0.76 4.02
N VAL A 127 4.08 -0.39 5.28
CA VAL A 127 3.22 -1.15 6.19
C VAL A 127 2.05 -0.28 6.60
N LEU A 128 0.82 -0.73 6.33
CA LEU A 128 -0.39 -0.03 6.75
C LEU A 128 -0.54 -0.13 8.26
N THR A 129 -0.63 1.01 8.94
CA THR A 129 -0.77 1.08 10.40
C THR A 129 -2.13 1.59 10.87
N ASP A 130 -2.93 2.12 9.95
CA ASP A 130 -4.30 2.56 10.22
C ASP A 130 -5.23 1.38 10.48
N LYS A 131 -5.82 1.35 11.69
CA LYS A 131 -6.66 0.25 12.18
C LYS A 131 -8.04 0.25 11.53
N ASP A 132 -8.69 1.40 11.47
CA ASP A 132 -10.12 1.49 11.15
C ASP A 132 -10.43 1.26 9.68
N PHE A 133 -9.55 1.70 8.77
CA PHE A 133 -9.82 1.65 7.33
C PHE A 133 -9.03 0.53 6.62
N PHE A 134 -7.87 0.17 7.14
CA PHE A 134 -6.97 -0.79 6.51
C PHE A 134 -6.72 -2.04 7.35
N GLN A 135 -7.27 -2.10 8.57
CA GLN A 135 -7.00 -3.15 9.56
C GLN A 135 -5.50 -3.37 9.79
N GLY A 136 -4.74 -2.28 9.72
CA GLY A 136 -3.32 -2.22 9.99
C GLY A 136 -3.00 -2.13 11.48
N SER A 137 -1.71 -2.05 11.82
CA SER A 137 -1.26 -1.78 13.19
C SER A 137 0.17 -1.23 13.21
N LEU A 138 0.45 -0.32 14.16
CA LEU A 138 1.83 0.08 14.49
C LEU A 138 2.66 -1.10 15.01
N ASP A 139 2.02 -2.11 15.61
CA ASP A 139 2.71 -3.32 16.09
C ASP A 139 3.24 -4.14 14.91
N TYR A 140 2.48 -4.27 13.83
CA TYR A 140 2.95 -4.93 12.61
C TYR A 140 4.22 -4.26 12.07
N LEU A 141 4.24 -2.93 12.01
CA LEU A 141 5.42 -2.19 11.58
C LEU A 141 6.61 -2.41 12.54
N ARG A 142 6.37 -2.41 13.87
CA ARG A 142 7.42 -2.61 14.87
C ARG A 142 8.05 -4.00 14.72
N GLU A 143 7.23 -5.03 14.64
CA GLU A 143 7.70 -6.42 14.55
C GLU A 143 8.37 -6.69 13.20
N ILE A 144 7.84 -6.16 12.09
CA ILE A 144 8.49 -6.22 10.78
C ILE A 144 9.90 -5.58 10.83
N LYS A 145 10.04 -4.40 11.45
CA LYS A 145 11.35 -3.73 11.57
C LYS A 145 12.37 -4.51 12.41
N GLN A 146 11.92 -5.33 13.35
CA GLN A 146 12.79 -6.22 14.12
C GLN A 146 13.22 -7.46 13.32
N LEU A 147 12.40 -7.85 12.34
CA LEU A 147 12.58 -9.06 11.55
C LEU A 147 13.37 -8.86 10.26
N VAL A 148 13.13 -7.77 9.53
CA VAL A 148 13.78 -7.49 8.25
C VAL A 148 14.68 -6.24 8.34
N PRO A 149 15.99 -6.34 8.03
CA PRO A 149 16.92 -5.22 8.13
C PRO A 149 16.83 -4.30 6.90
N MET A 150 15.66 -3.66 6.69
CA MET A 150 15.37 -2.85 5.50
C MET A 150 14.49 -1.64 5.85
N PRO A 151 14.57 -0.51 5.11
CA PRO A 151 13.69 0.62 5.35
C PRO A 151 12.21 0.24 5.20
N ALA A 152 11.40 0.73 6.14
CA ALA A 152 9.95 0.52 6.14
C ALA A 152 9.23 1.86 6.38
N LEU A 153 8.23 2.13 5.54
CA LEU A 153 7.35 3.29 5.63
C LEU A 153 6.16 2.96 6.55
N ASN A 154 5.84 3.90 7.43
CA ASN A 154 4.56 3.93 8.15
C ASN A 154 3.49 4.53 7.23
N LYS A 155 2.56 3.70 6.74
CA LYS A 155 1.53 4.03 5.76
C LYS A 155 0.15 4.02 6.38
#